data_AF-A0A7C6B3S3-F1
#
_entry.id   AF-A0A7C6B3S3-F1
#
_cell.length_a   1.000
_cell.length_b   1.000
_cell.length_c   1.000
_cell.angle_alpha   90.00
_cell.angle_beta   90.00
_cell.angle_gamma   90.00
#
_symmetry.space_group_name_H-M   'P 1'
#
loop_
_entity.id
_entity.type
_entity.pdbx_description
1 polymer ?
#
loop_
_entity_poly.entity_id
_entity_poly.type
_entity_poly.pdbx_seq_one_letter_code
_entity_poly.pdbx_strand_id
1 'polypeptide(L)'
;MVHPPMRYPRLLLLPAALACGLAQTVDVGTGAPNEAIRQRFIQAYFRNGFYTLVSLPPASPVRSFGGTGLIQLFHGAADEKATYAIIKADTSTAYPPAGQGDEGPPIDTFQVLAEMYAYYSDVSVGTAGFPTTDTRTCPPTNAGACQYQLFSKNYALFVYPQATSGQQSFLIKDPFYTSWKNAGGASTLGPATGNESTVKSSGGTSGVFQPFANGALVRITSGTYNGRSFMVQQPVWALYLYHGGYSGLLGFPLSDELALADGRRRQNFEGGSVEYAPGSAATLRLPVSNVSIQPATTPVRMNLGETLTLTVVLYAANGTQLTDRAVNWSTSNGRVVSLQVSGNSVILKA
;
A
#
# COMPACT_ATOMS: atom_id res chain seq x y z
N MET A 1 86.75 7.38 63.92
CA MET A 1 86.36 8.34 62.87
C MET A 1 86.45 7.63 61.52
N VAL A 2 85.36 6.96 61.15
CA VAL A 2 84.51 7.17 59.95
C VAL A 2 85.20 6.79 58.62
N HIS A 3 84.91 5.56 58.18
CA HIS A 3 85.14 5.02 56.85
C HIS A 3 84.16 5.59 55.80
N PRO A 4 84.53 5.59 54.50
CA PRO A 4 83.79 6.29 53.44
C PRO A 4 82.56 5.50 52.94
N PRO A 5 81.50 6.16 52.43
CA PRO A 5 80.32 5.46 51.93
C PRO A 5 80.47 5.08 50.44
N MET A 6 80.30 3.77 50.17
CA MET A 6 80.08 3.22 48.82
C MET A 6 78.72 3.68 48.26
N ARG A 7 78.72 4.23 47.04
CA ARG A 7 77.51 4.54 46.27
C ARG A 7 77.12 3.36 45.40
N TYR A 8 75.97 2.74 45.68
CA TYR A 8 75.33 1.75 44.81
C TYR A 8 74.47 2.46 43.73
N PRO A 9 74.46 1.95 42.47
CA PRO A 9 73.53 2.44 41.46
C PRO A 9 72.12 1.91 41.75
N ARG A 10 71.15 2.83 41.87
CA ARG A 10 69.73 2.49 41.99
C ARG A 10 69.20 2.05 40.62
N LEU A 11 68.99 0.74 40.47
CA LEU A 11 68.24 0.14 39.38
C LEU A 11 66.75 0.50 39.58
N LEU A 12 66.23 1.45 38.79
CA LEU A 12 64.81 1.77 38.76
C LEU A 12 64.08 0.66 37.98
N LEU A 13 63.47 -0.29 38.69
CA LEU A 13 62.48 -1.18 38.12
C LEU A 13 61.17 -0.39 37.90
N LEU A 14 60.87 -0.04 36.65
CA LEU A 14 59.53 0.36 36.25
C LEU A 14 58.61 -0.86 36.30
N PRO A 15 57.46 -0.82 37.01
CA PRO A 15 56.43 -1.82 36.82
C PRO A 15 55.75 -1.55 35.47
N ALA A 16 55.98 -2.43 34.50
CA ALA A 16 55.15 -2.50 33.31
C ALA A 16 53.75 -2.94 33.74
N ALA A 17 52.87 -1.97 33.98
CA ALA A 17 51.44 -2.22 34.14
C ALA A 17 50.92 -2.72 32.79
N LEU A 18 50.81 -4.03 32.66
CA LEU A 18 50.07 -4.69 31.61
C LEU A 18 48.59 -4.33 31.83
N ALA A 19 48.15 -3.20 31.26
CA ALA A 19 46.75 -2.87 31.16
C ALA A 19 46.11 -3.87 30.18
N CYS A 20 45.75 -5.05 30.72
CA CYS A 20 44.88 -5.99 30.06
C CYS A 20 43.51 -5.32 29.96
N GLY A 21 43.32 -4.51 28.91
CA GLY A 21 42.02 -3.97 28.57
C GLY A 21 41.10 -5.14 28.28
N LEU A 22 40.23 -5.47 29.24
CA LEU A 22 39.11 -6.37 29.00
C LEU A 22 38.25 -5.69 27.95
N ALA A 23 38.43 -6.07 26.68
CA ALA A 23 37.46 -5.76 25.65
C ALA A 23 36.15 -6.35 26.14
N GLN A 24 35.23 -5.50 26.61
CA GLN A 24 33.91 -5.95 27.04
C GLN A 24 33.30 -6.69 25.86
N THR A 25 32.93 -7.95 26.07
CA THR A 25 32.20 -8.73 25.08
C THR A 25 30.93 -7.95 24.76
N VAL A 26 30.79 -7.51 23.51
CA VAL A 26 29.57 -6.85 23.07
C VAL A 26 28.43 -7.87 23.21
N ASP A 27 27.40 -7.48 23.94
CA ASP A 27 26.23 -8.29 24.23
C ASP A 27 24.98 -7.45 23.92
N VAL A 28 23.80 -8.07 23.96
CA VAL A 28 22.53 -7.40 23.71
C VAL A 28 22.35 -6.23 24.70
N GLY A 29 22.16 -5.03 24.15
CA GLY A 29 22.02 -3.80 24.92
C GLY A 29 23.33 -3.20 25.46
N THR A 30 24.50 -3.82 25.25
CA THR A 30 25.80 -3.21 25.60
C THR A 30 25.97 -1.88 24.88
N GLY A 31 26.32 -0.82 25.61
CA GLY A 31 26.41 0.55 25.08
C GLY A 31 25.16 1.40 25.26
N ALA A 32 24.07 0.84 25.79
CA ALA A 32 22.87 1.62 26.12
C ALA A 32 23.17 2.70 27.19
N PRO A 33 22.54 3.89 27.13
CA PRO A 33 22.82 4.98 28.06
C PRO A 33 22.50 4.69 29.54
N ASN A 34 21.60 3.74 29.80
CA ASN A 34 21.21 3.30 31.13
C ASN A 34 20.57 1.91 31.08
N GLU A 35 20.39 1.30 32.25
CA GLU A 35 19.85 -0.06 32.37
C GLU A 35 18.40 -0.16 31.86
N ALA A 36 17.57 0.87 32.04
CA ALA A 36 16.19 0.83 31.55
C ALA A 36 16.15 0.70 30.01
N ILE A 37 17.01 1.44 29.29
CA ILE A 37 17.13 1.32 27.83
C ILE A 37 17.77 -0.02 27.44
N ARG A 38 18.79 -0.48 28.16
CA ARG A 38 19.40 -1.80 27.94
C ARG A 38 18.34 -2.91 27.97
N GLN A 39 17.45 -2.87 28.95
CA GLN A 39 16.34 -3.83 29.06
C GLN A 39 15.36 -3.75 27.88
N ARG A 40 15.17 -2.57 27.25
CA ARG A 40 14.34 -2.46 26.03
C ARG A 40 14.93 -3.22 24.86
N PHE A 41 16.25 -3.12 24.65
CA PHE A 41 16.95 -3.88 23.61
C PHE A 41 16.87 -5.39 23.86
N ILE A 42 17.02 -5.81 25.12
CA ILE A 42 16.88 -7.22 25.51
C ILE A 42 15.45 -7.73 25.28
N GLN A 43 14.43 -6.95 25.66
CA GLN A 43 13.02 -7.31 25.40
C GLN A 43 12.73 -7.42 23.91
N ALA A 44 13.23 -6.49 23.10
CA ALA A 44 13.12 -6.55 21.64
C ALA A 44 13.89 -7.74 21.07
N TYR A 45 15.03 -8.13 21.62
CA TYR A 45 15.80 -9.30 21.14
C TYR A 45 15.04 -10.63 21.31
N PHE A 46 14.30 -10.80 22.40
CA PHE A 46 13.54 -12.04 22.64
C PHE A 46 12.14 -12.06 22.02
N ARG A 47 11.60 -10.91 21.62
CA ARG A 47 10.27 -10.82 21.01
C ARG A 47 10.25 -11.49 19.63
N ASN A 48 9.10 -12.06 19.23
CA ASN A 48 8.88 -12.66 17.91
C ASN A 48 9.94 -13.70 17.45
N GLY A 49 10.72 -14.28 18.38
CA GLY A 49 11.80 -15.20 18.02
C GLY A 49 13.00 -14.53 17.34
N PHE A 50 13.20 -13.21 17.43
CA PHE A 50 14.31 -12.53 16.77
C PHE A 50 15.68 -13.11 17.12
N TYR A 51 15.87 -13.55 18.37
CA TYR A 51 17.07 -14.26 18.84
C TYR A 51 17.43 -15.52 18.03
N THR A 52 16.50 -16.17 17.33
CA THR A 52 16.79 -17.34 16.47
C THR A 52 17.25 -16.95 15.08
N LEU A 53 17.05 -15.69 14.68
CA LEU A 53 17.39 -15.18 13.35
C LEU A 53 18.79 -14.57 13.30
N VAL A 54 19.38 -14.29 14.45
CA VAL A 54 20.66 -13.56 14.59
C VAL A 54 21.67 -14.33 15.42
N SER A 55 22.95 -14.03 15.23
CA SER A 55 24.06 -14.61 16.01
C SER A 55 24.58 -13.67 17.09
N LEU A 56 25.25 -14.24 18.10
CA LEU A 56 26.03 -13.52 19.10
C LEU A 56 27.54 -13.75 18.87
N PRO A 57 28.41 -12.77 19.19
CA PRO A 57 28.07 -11.45 19.71
C PRO A 57 27.39 -10.55 18.67
N PRO A 58 26.64 -9.51 19.08
CA PRO A 58 26.06 -8.54 18.16
C PRO A 58 27.14 -7.85 17.31
N ALA A 59 26.77 -7.43 16.10
CA ALA A 59 27.66 -6.77 15.14
C ALA A 59 28.14 -5.39 15.63
N SER A 60 27.39 -4.76 16.52
CA SER A 60 27.79 -3.51 17.17
C SER A 60 27.24 -3.40 18.59
N PRO A 61 27.84 -2.58 19.47
CA PRO A 61 27.13 -2.09 20.65
C PRO A 61 25.95 -1.20 20.22
N VAL A 62 25.05 -0.92 21.17
CA VAL A 62 24.05 0.14 21.06
C VAL A 62 24.79 1.46 20.85
N ARG A 63 24.43 2.17 19.78
CA ARG A 63 25.03 3.47 19.41
C ARG A 63 23.96 4.44 18.92
N SER A 64 24.31 5.72 18.80
CA SER A 64 23.41 6.74 18.28
C SER A 64 22.99 6.48 16.83
N PHE A 65 21.75 6.85 16.51
CA PHE A 65 21.13 6.68 15.21
C PHE A 65 20.08 7.77 14.94
N GLY A 66 20.10 8.39 13.76
CA GLY A 66 19.02 9.30 13.34
C GLY A 66 18.79 10.52 14.25
N GLY A 67 19.85 11.19 14.70
CA GLY A 67 19.77 12.43 15.49
C GLY A 67 19.35 12.25 16.95
N THR A 68 18.33 11.43 17.23
CA THR A 68 17.76 11.24 18.58
C THR A 68 17.77 9.80 19.07
N GLY A 69 17.82 8.84 18.15
CA GLY A 69 17.59 7.43 18.44
C GLY A 69 18.84 6.62 18.70
N LEU A 70 18.62 5.33 18.91
CA LEU A 70 19.62 4.33 19.20
C LEU A 70 19.43 3.12 18.28
N ILE A 71 20.53 2.49 17.89
CA ILE A 71 20.54 1.27 17.08
C ILE A 71 21.54 0.26 17.64
N GLN A 72 21.18 -1.01 17.57
CA GLN A 72 22.09 -2.13 17.73
C GLN A 72 21.98 -3.03 16.51
N LEU A 73 23.12 -3.42 15.94
CA LEU A 73 23.19 -4.27 14.75
C LEU A 73 23.56 -5.71 15.13
N PHE A 74 23.06 -6.65 14.35
CA PHE A 74 23.28 -8.09 14.53
C PHE A 74 23.56 -8.75 13.18
N HIS A 75 24.43 -9.76 13.20
CA HIS A 75 24.64 -10.65 12.05
C HIS A 75 23.53 -11.71 12.00
N GLY A 76 23.15 -12.15 10.81
CA GLY A 76 22.22 -13.25 10.63
C GLY A 76 22.80 -14.58 11.13
N ALA A 77 21.96 -15.41 11.75
CA ALA A 77 22.35 -16.75 12.19
C ALA A 77 22.59 -17.72 11.02
N ALA A 78 21.81 -17.56 9.94
CA ALA A 78 21.91 -18.39 8.73
C ALA A 78 22.84 -17.80 7.66
N ASP A 79 23.00 -16.47 7.63
CA ASP A 79 23.89 -15.74 6.75
C ASP A 79 24.50 -14.55 7.52
N GLU A 80 25.79 -14.63 7.81
CA GLU A 80 26.51 -13.60 8.58
C GLU A 80 26.59 -12.24 7.86
N LYS A 81 26.37 -12.22 6.54
CA LYS A 81 26.31 -10.98 5.75
C LYS A 81 24.98 -10.26 5.92
N ALA A 82 23.92 -10.98 6.26
CA ALA A 82 22.62 -10.39 6.53
C ALA A 82 22.69 -9.54 7.82
N THR A 83 22.29 -8.27 7.73
CA THR A 83 22.34 -7.34 8.87
C THR A 83 20.95 -7.07 9.40
N TYR A 84 20.71 -7.45 10.65
CA TYR A 84 19.48 -7.16 11.38
C TYR A 84 19.70 -5.98 12.31
N ALA A 85 18.63 -5.28 12.68
CA ALA A 85 18.72 -4.17 13.63
C ALA A 85 17.61 -4.21 14.68
N ILE A 86 17.94 -3.68 15.85
CA ILE A 86 16.96 -3.24 16.85
C ILE A 86 17.12 -1.73 16.97
N ILE A 87 16.02 -0.99 16.81
CA ILE A 87 16.01 0.48 16.73
C ILE A 87 15.05 1.07 17.76
N LYS A 88 15.49 2.08 18.49
CA LYS A 88 14.66 2.91 19.37
C LYS A 88 14.74 4.38 18.92
N ALA A 89 13.61 5.09 18.92
CA ALA A 89 13.50 6.43 18.33
C ALA A 89 14.14 7.56 19.17
N ASP A 90 14.28 7.34 20.47
CA ASP A 90 14.79 8.33 21.42
C ASP A 90 15.52 7.66 22.60
N THR A 91 16.03 8.47 23.52
CA THR A 91 16.63 8.01 24.78
C THR A 91 15.66 8.09 25.96
N SER A 92 14.36 8.24 25.72
CA SER A 92 13.35 8.27 26.77
C SER A 92 13.24 6.91 27.44
N THR A 93 13.17 6.91 28.77
CA THR A 93 12.88 5.72 29.57
C THR A 93 11.40 5.59 29.91
N ALA A 94 10.61 6.63 29.62
CA ALA A 94 9.17 6.62 29.85
C ALA A 94 8.50 5.56 28.98
N TYR A 95 7.59 4.79 29.57
CA TYR A 95 6.85 3.79 28.82
C TYR A 95 5.89 4.49 27.85
N PRO A 96 5.86 4.10 26.57
CA PRO A 96 4.91 4.67 25.61
C PRO A 96 3.45 4.35 25.99
N PRO A 97 2.44 5.16 25.63
CA PRO A 97 1.04 4.79 25.81
C PRO A 97 0.71 3.48 25.09
N ALA A 98 -0.23 2.70 25.64
CA ALA A 98 -0.76 1.49 25.00
C ALA A 98 -1.21 1.80 23.56
N GLY A 99 -0.80 0.96 22.60
CA GLY A 99 -1.09 1.18 21.18
C GLY A 99 -0.14 2.14 20.45
N GLN A 100 0.80 2.80 21.14
CA GLN A 100 1.80 3.62 20.45
C GLN A 100 2.71 2.72 19.60
N GLY A 101 2.84 3.08 18.32
CA GLY A 101 3.55 2.25 17.34
C GLY A 101 2.66 1.28 16.56
N ASP A 102 1.33 1.37 16.65
CA ASP A 102 0.43 0.41 15.97
C ASP A 102 0.66 -1.06 16.41
N GLU A 103 1.25 -1.25 17.58
CA GLU A 103 1.45 -2.53 18.27
C GLU A 103 0.50 -2.60 19.47
N GLY A 104 -0.10 -3.77 19.70
CA GLY A 104 -1.01 -3.98 20.84
C GLY A 104 -0.36 -3.70 22.21
N PRO A 105 0.78 -4.32 22.54
CA PRO A 105 1.53 -3.97 23.74
C PRO A 105 2.27 -2.65 23.54
N PRO A 106 2.43 -1.82 24.57
CA PRO A 106 3.17 -0.58 24.40
C PRO A 106 4.66 -0.93 24.32
N ILE A 107 5.28 -0.63 23.18
CA ILE A 107 6.70 -0.90 22.93
C ILE A 107 7.28 0.29 22.16
N ASP A 108 8.57 0.53 22.32
CA ASP A 108 9.27 1.70 21.76
C ASP A 108 10.59 1.33 21.04
N THR A 109 10.87 0.03 20.98
CA THR A 109 12.12 -0.53 20.47
C THR A 109 11.76 -1.65 19.52
N PHE A 110 12.08 -1.47 18.24
CA PHE A 110 11.51 -2.22 17.14
C PHE A 110 12.56 -3.05 16.41
N GLN A 111 12.15 -4.25 16.02
CA GLN A 111 12.92 -5.19 15.23
C GLN A 111 12.87 -4.80 13.77
N VAL A 112 14.02 -4.78 13.11
CA VAL A 112 14.15 -4.59 11.67
C VAL A 112 14.87 -5.81 11.10
N LEU A 113 14.16 -6.62 10.31
CA LEU A 113 14.71 -7.83 9.69
C LEU A 113 15.67 -7.48 8.55
N ALA A 114 16.53 -8.43 8.16
CA ALA A 114 17.65 -8.16 7.25
C ALA A 114 17.27 -7.44 5.95
N GLU A 115 16.31 -7.98 5.20
CA GLU A 115 15.88 -7.41 3.92
C GLU A 115 15.23 -6.03 4.09
N MET A 116 14.46 -5.85 5.17
CA MET A 116 13.88 -4.57 5.52
C MET A 116 14.95 -3.56 5.94
N TYR A 117 15.99 -3.98 6.67
CA TYR A 117 17.08 -3.12 7.10
C TYR A 117 17.92 -2.67 5.91
N ALA A 118 18.19 -3.56 4.94
CA ALA A 118 18.85 -3.20 3.70
C ALA A 118 18.08 -2.08 2.98
N TYR A 119 16.77 -2.25 2.78
CA TYR A 119 15.96 -1.23 2.11
C TYR A 119 15.81 0.06 2.93
N TYR A 120 15.60 -0.04 4.24
CA TYR A 120 15.48 1.11 5.13
C TYR A 120 16.80 1.89 5.22
N SER A 121 17.95 1.24 5.07
CA SER A 121 19.25 1.92 5.04
C SER A 121 19.37 2.84 3.81
N ASP A 122 18.80 2.45 2.67
CA ASP A 122 18.75 3.27 1.46
C ASP A 122 17.74 4.43 1.59
N VAL A 123 16.56 4.17 2.16
CA VAL A 123 15.55 5.22 2.39
C VAL A 123 15.99 6.20 3.48
N SER A 124 16.69 5.70 4.49
CA SER A 124 17.17 6.36 5.70
C SER A 124 16.10 6.82 6.70
N VAL A 125 16.52 6.91 7.96
CA VAL A 125 15.78 7.53 9.06
C VAL A 125 15.43 9.00 8.81
N GLY A 126 16.25 9.71 8.01
CA GLY A 126 15.99 11.10 7.64
C GLY A 126 14.73 11.24 6.79
N THR A 127 14.44 10.26 5.94
CA THR A 127 13.29 10.28 5.02
C THR A 127 12.05 9.65 5.65
N ALA A 128 12.14 8.39 6.08
CA ALA A 128 10.99 7.64 6.58
C ALA A 128 10.70 7.88 8.06
N GLY A 129 11.68 8.41 8.82
CA GLY A 129 11.59 8.47 10.27
C GLY A 129 12.03 7.17 10.94
N PHE A 130 11.76 7.03 12.22
CA PHE A 130 12.06 5.81 12.97
C PHE A 130 10.97 4.75 12.75
N PRO A 131 11.30 3.46 12.85
CA PRO A 131 10.30 2.42 12.85
C PRO A 131 9.29 2.64 13.97
N THR A 132 8.03 2.38 13.68
CA THR A 132 6.94 2.41 14.66
C THR A 132 6.37 1.04 14.94
N THR A 133 6.60 0.03 14.09
CA THR A 133 6.23 -1.37 14.31
C THR A 133 7.46 -2.26 14.21
N ASP A 134 7.38 -3.51 14.65
CA ASP A 134 8.35 -4.52 14.19
C ASP A 134 8.18 -4.77 12.67
N THR A 135 9.18 -5.33 12.00
CA THR A 135 8.97 -5.86 10.65
C THR A 135 8.00 -7.04 10.71
N ARG A 136 6.94 -7.01 9.89
CA ARG A 136 5.89 -8.03 9.87
C ARG A 136 5.79 -8.68 8.50
N THR A 137 5.28 -9.90 8.45
CA THR A 137 4.89 -10.52 7.18
C THR A 137 3.58 -9.90 6.69
N CYS A 138 3.53 -9.59 5.41
CA CYS A 138 2.31 -9.14 4.76
C CYS A 138 1.23 -10.23 4.78
N PRO A 139 -0.06 -9.86 4.80
CA PRO A 139 -1.13 -10.81 4.53
C PRO A 139 -0.92 -11.54 3.19
N PRO A 140 -1.37 -12.80 3.05
CA PRO A 140 -1.22 -13.53 1.80
C PRO A 140 -1.91 -12.79 0.66
N THR A 141 -1.17 -12.51 -0.41
CA THR A 141 -1.71 -11.89 -1.63
C THR A 141 -1.17 -12.57 -2.87
N ASN A 142 -1.83 -12.35 -4.01
CA ASN A 142 -1.36 -12.84 -5.30
C ASN A 142 -0.02 -12.21 -5.74
N ALA A 143 0.40 -11.10 -5.10
CA ALA A 143 1.70 -10.48 -5.37
C ALA A 143 2.88 -11.25 -4.75
N GLY A 144 2.61 -12.30 -3.96
CA GLY A 144 3.62 -13.12 -3.29
C GLY A 144 3.83 -12.71 -1.83
N ALA A 145 4.75 -13.43 -1.17
CA ALA A 145 5.11 -13.15 0.22
C ALA A 145 5.95 -11.86 0.29
N CYS A 146 5.55 -10.94 1.16
CA CYS A 146 6.34 -9.76 1.48
C CYS A 146 6.50 -9.54 2.98
N GLN A 147 7.45 -8.68 3.32
CA GLN A 147 7.61 -8.07 4.63
C GLN A 147 7.22 -6.60 4.53
N TYR A 148 6.68 -6.03 5.60
CA TYR A 148 6.40 -4.61 5.68
C TYR A 148 6.68 -4.05 7.08
N GLN A 149 6.94 -2.74 7.15
CA GLN A 149 7.16 -2.02 8.40
C GLN A 149 6.66 -0.58 8.30
N LEU A 150 6.13 -0.05 9.40
CA LEU A 150 5.62 1.31 9.50
C LEU A 150 6.67 2.24 10.14
N PHE A 151 6.64 3.52 9.77
CA PHE A 151 7.63 4.51 10.19
C PHE A 151 6.99 5.86 10.53
N SER A 152 7.68 6.61 11.40
CA SER A 152 7.16 7.77 12.11
C SER A 152 6.87 9.00 11.24
N LYS A 153 7.37 9.08 10.00
CA LYS A 153 7.06 10.18 9.07
C LYS A 153 5.95 9.83 8.09
N ASN A 154 5.02 8.95 8.49
CA ASN A 154 3.95 8.44 7.64
C ASN A 154 4.49 7.72 6.40
N TYR A 155 5.45 6.82 6.65
CA TYR A 155 5.98 5.91 5.64
C TYR A 155 5.62 4.47 5.99
N ALA A 156 5.37 3.68 4.97
CA ALA A 156 5.37 2.23 5.06
C ALA A 156 6.32 1.68 3.98
N LEU A 157 7.22 0.78 4.37
CA LEU A 157 8.13 0.11 3.44
C LEU A 157 7.70 -1.33 3.26
N PHE A 158 7.80 -1.84 2.05
CA PHE A 158 7.43 -3.20 1.65
C PHE A 158 8.61 -3.83 0.92
N VAL A 159 8.93 -5.08 1.24
CA VAL A 159 10.01 -5.84 0.59
C VAL A 159 9.50 -7.23 0.21
N TYR A 160 9.70 -7.62 -1.04
CA TYR A 160 9.31 -8.91 -1.61
C TYR A 160 10.58 -9.76 -1.84
N PRO A 161 11.10 -10.44 -0.80
CA PRO A 161 12.41 -11.09 -0.86
C PRO A 161 12.48 -12.27 -1.83
N GLN A 162 11.33 -12.79 -2.27
CA GLN A 162 11.24 -13.95 -3.17
C GLN A 162 10.83 -13.55 -4.60
N ALA A 163 10.69 -12.26 -4.90
CA ALA A 163 10.31 -11.83 -6.24
C ALA A 163 11.46 -12.07 -7.23
N THR A 164 11.21 -12.87 -8.26
CA THR A 164 12.25 -13.30 -9.22
C THR A 164 12.49 -12.31 -10.36
N SER A 165 11.67 -11.26 -10.46
CA SER A 165 11.77 -10.24 -11.51
C SER A 165 11.13 -8.93 -11.10
N GLY A 166 11.66 -7.81 -11.60
CA GLY A 166 11.13 -6.47 -11.33
C GLY A 166 11.65 -5.88 -10.02
N GLN A 167 11.08 -4.73 -9.67
CA GLN A 167 11.39 -4.06 -8.41
C GLN A 167 10.84 -4.87 -7.23
N GLN A 168 11.64 -5.05 -6.19
CA GLN A 168 11.29 -5.88 -5.03
C GLN A 168 10.91 -5.07 -3.79
N SER A 169 11.22 -3.78 -3.78
CA SER A 169 11.03 -2.91 -2.63
C SER A 169 10.18 -1.71 -3.00
N PHE A 170 9.14 -1.43 -2.22
CA PHE A 170 8.19 -0.34 -2.48
C PHE A 170 7.94 0.46 -1.22
N LEU A 171 7.58 1.73 -1.40
CA LEU A 171 7.21 2.61 -0.30
C LEU A 171 5.84 3.22 -0.51
N ILE A 172 5.15 3.50 0.59
CA ILE A 172 4.03 4.43 0.65
C ILE A 172 4.48 5.60 1.50
N LYS A 173 4.09 6.81 1.10
CA LYS A 173 4.28 8.05 1.85
C LYS A 173 3.00 8.87 1.80
N ASP A 174 2.91 9.92 2.61
CA ASP A 174 1.79 10.84 2.51
C ASP A 174 1.73 11.56 1.16
N PRO A 175 0.50 11.82 0.64
CA PRO A 175 -0.79 11.64 1.32
C PRO A 175 -1.39 10.22 1.24
N PHE A 176 -0.82 9.31 0.45
CA PHE A 176 -1.38 7.96 0.28
C PHE A 176 -1.22 7.08 1.51
N TYR A 177 -0.20 7.29 2.33
CA TYR A 177 -0.04 6.57 3.59
C TYR A 177 -1.26 6.74 4.49
N THR A 178 -1.69 7.99 4.71
CA THR A 178 -2.87 8.28 5.54
C THR A 178 -4.13 7.65 4.96
N SER A 179 -4.36 7.75 3.65
CA SER A 179 -5.52 7.10 3.00
C SER A 179 -5.48 5.58 3.13
N TRP A 180 -4.32 4.95 2.87
CA TRP A 180 -4.11 3.52 2.99
C TRP A 180 -4.34 3.04 4.42
N LYS A 181 -3.78 3.73 5.41
CA LYS A 181 -3.93 3.40 6.83
C LYS A 181 -5.40 3.50 7.28
N ASN A 182 -6.10 4.57 6.90
CA ASN A 182 -7.52 4.76 7.24
C ASN A 182 -8.44 3.73 6.58
N ALA A 183 -8.05 3.19 5.42
CA ALA A 183 -8.77 2.10 4.76
C ALA A 183 -8.58 0.75 5.46
N GLY A 184 -7.73 0.64 6.48
CA GLY A 184 -7.35 -0.62 7.15
C GLY A 184 -5.96 -1.13 6.75
N GLY A 185 -5.24 -0.38 5.91
CA GLY A 185 -3.85 -0.66 5.54
C GLY A 185 -3.68 -2.00 4.84
N ALA A 186 -2.72 -2.80 5.32
CA ALA A 186 -2.34 -4.06 4.70
C ALA A 186 -3.46 -5.10 4.69
N SER A 187 -4.48 -5.00 5.56
CA SER A 187 -5.60 -5.95 5.54
C SER A 187 -6.64 -5.66 4.46
N THR A 188 -6.77 -4.40 4.03
CA THR A 188 -7.80 -3.99 3.08
C THR A 188 -7.24 -3.82 1.68
N LEU A 189 -6.37 -2.83 1.48
CA LEU A 189 -5.73 -2.60 0.18
C LEU A 189 -4.56 -3.56 -0.07
N GLY A 190 -4.00 -4.14 0.97
CA GLY A 190 -2.84 -5.00 0.85
C GLY A 190 -1.52 -4.21 0.82
N PRO A 191 -0.39 -4.92 0.65
CA PRO A 191 0.90 -4.31 0.46
C PRO A 191 1.00 -3.54 -0.86
N ALA A 192 1.86 -2.53 -0.92
CA ALA A 192 2.16 -1.84 -2.15
C ALA A 192 2.81 -2.80 -3.15
N THR A 193 2.40 -2.74 -4.41
CA THR A 193 2.97 -3.53 -5.53
C THR A 193 3.68 -2.65 -6.55
N GLY A 194 3.72 -1.34 -6.30
CA GLY A 194 4.38 -0.34 -7.11
C GLY A 194 4.55 0.95 -6.30
N ASN A 195 5.55 1.74 -6.67
CA ASN A 195 5.69 3.10 -6.17
C ASN A 195 4.67 4.04 -6.84
N GLU A 196 4.49 5.21 -6.26
CA GLU A 196 3.75 6.31 -6.89
C GLU A 196 4.30 6.61 -8.30
N SER A 197 3.39 6.77 -9.25
CA SER A 197 3.71 7.15 -10.63
C SER A 197 2.76 8.23 -11.12
N THR A 198 3.29 9.21 -11.85
CA THR A 198 2.46 10.20 -12.56
C THR A 198 1.96 9.57 -13.85
N VAL A 199 0.65 9.47 -14.00
CA VAL A 199 0.01 8.83 -15.16
C VAL A 199 -1.10 9.71 -15.73
N LYS A 200 -1.50 9.41 -16.97
CA LYS A 200 -2.63 10.03 -17.64
C LYS A 200 -3.67 8.96 -17.94
N SER A 201 -4.92 9.20 -17.57
CA SER A 201 -6.01 8.28 -17.83
C SER A 201 -6.41 8.28 -19.32
N SER A 202 -7.20 7.29 -19.74
CA SER A 202 -7.83 7.25 -21.05
C SER A 202 -8.79 8.42 -21.31
N GLY A 203 -9.37 9.00 -20.25
CA GLY A 203 -10.14 10.25 -20.30
C GLY A 203 -9.30 11.52 -20.47
N GLY A 204 -7.96 11.40 -20.45
CA GLY A 204 -7.03 12.50 -20.63
C GLY A 204 -6.69 13.27 -19.35
N THR A 205 -7.14 12.82 -18.19
CA THR A 205 -6.86 13.44 -16.89
C THR A 205 -5.52 12.96 -16.35
N SER A 206 -4.72 13.88 -15.81
CA SER A 206 -3.46 13.58 -15.12
C SER A 206 -3.71 13.27 -13.65
N GLY A 207 -2.92 12.35 -13.10
CA GLY A 207 -2.98 11.98 -11.70
C GLY A 207 -1.74 11.23 -11.23
N VAL A 208 -1.59 11.11 -9.92
CA VAL A 208 -0.62 10.22 -9.27
C VAL A 208 -1.34 8.93 -8.92
N PHE A 209 -0.77 7.79 -9.31
CA PHE A 209 -1.33 6.47 -9.12
C PHE A 209 -0.38 5.61 -8.32
N GLN A 210 -0.90 4.88 -7.32
CA GLN A 210 -0.16 3.86 -6.60
C GLN A 210 -0.96 2.56 -6.51
N PRO A 211 -0.42 1.43 -7.02
CA PRO A 211 -1.06 0.13 -6.92
C PRO A 211 -0.72 -0.60 -5.63
N PHE A 212 -1.70 -1.36 -5.17
CA PHE A 212 -1.63 -2.29 -4.05
C PHE A 212 -2.13 -3.66 -4.50
N ALA A 213 -1.89 -4.69 -3.70
CA ALA A 213 -2.31 -6.05 -4.05
C ALA A 213 -3.83 -6.18 -4.27
N ASN A 214 -4.64 -5.48 -3.48
CA ASN A 214 -6.11 -5.55 -3.50
C ASN A 214 -6.77 -4.21 -3.89
N GLY A 215 -6.02 -3.26 -4.44
CA GLY A 215 -6.59 -1.99 -4.86
C GLY A 215 -5.57 -1.00 -5.41
N ALA A 216 -6.00 0.24 -5.54
CA ALA A 216 -5.16 1.36 -5.91
C ALA A 216 -5.62 2.64 -5.20
N LEU A 217 -4.68 3.55 -4.98
CA LEU A 217 -4.96 4.93 -4.64
C LEU A 217 -4.61 5.82 -5.83
N VAL A 218 -5.48 6.76 -6.12
CA VAL A 218 -5.32 7.74 -7.21
C VAL A 218 -5.53 9.13 -6.65
N ARG A 219 -4.60 10.04 -6.91
CA ARG A 219 -4.76 11.47 -6.66
C ARG A 219 -4.82 12.20 -8.00
N ILE A 220 -5.97 12.79 -8.31
CA ILE A 220 -6.15 13.54 -9.56
C ILE A 220 -5.44 14.89 -9.45
N THR A 221 -4.69 15.27 -10.49
CA THR A 221 -3.85 16.49 -10.54
C THR A 221 -4.22 17.47 -11.65
N SER A 222 -5.31 17.21 -12.38
CA SER A 222 -5.83 18.10 -13.42
C SER A 222 -7.35 18.05 -13.52
N GLY A 223 -7.95 19.01 -14.22
CA GLY A 223 -9.38 19.03 -14.52
C GLY A 223 -10.26 19.29 -13.28
N THR A 224 -11.54 18.96 -13.39
CA THR A 224 -12.57 19.27 -12.38
C THR A 224 -12.30 18.64 -11.02
N TYR A 225 -11.66 17.47 -10.98
CA TYR A 225 -11.38 16.72 -9.76
C TYR A 225 -9.96 16.95 -9.22
N ASN A 226 -9.26 17.99 -9.69
CA ASN A 226 -7.91 18.31 -9.24
C ASN A 226 -7.80 18.40 -7.71
N GLY A 227 -6.80 17.73 -7.14
CA GLY A 227 -6.52 17.69 -5.72
C GLY A 227 -7.33 16.65 -4.94
N ARG A 228 -8.26 15.92 -5.58
CA ARG A 228 -9.02 14.85 -4.93
C ARG A 228 -8.28 13.53 -5.02
N SER A 229 -8.41 12.72 -3.97
CA SER A 229 -7.88 11.36 -3.92
C SER A 229 -9.03 10.37 -3.83
N PHE A 230 -8.92 9.26 -4.55
CA PHE A 230 -9.91 8.20 -4.61
C PHE A 230 -9.24 6.85 -4.44
N MET A 231 -9.96 5.94 -3.80
CA MET A 231 -9.55 4.56 -3.61
C MET A 231 -10.36 3.65 -4.52
N VAL A 232 -9.69 2.70 -5.16
CA VAL A 232 -10.34 1.59 -5.88
C VAL A 232 -9.95 0.31 -5.15
N GLN A 233 -10.91 -0.41 -4.58
CA GLN A 233 -10.68 -1.62 -3.79
C GLN A 233 -11.51 -2.79 -4.31
N GLN A 234 -11.26 -4.00 -3.79
CA GLN A 234 -12.11 -5.16 -4.12
C GLN A 234 -13.58 -4.95 -3.73
N PRO A 235 -14.56 -5.43 -4.51
CA PRO A 235 -14.42 -6.19 -5.77
C PRO A 235 -14.26 -5.32 -7.03
N VAL A 236 -14.38 -4.00 -6.92
CA VAL A 236 -14.26 -3.07 -8.06
C VAL A 236 -12.87 -3.15 -8.72
N TRP A 237 -11.83 -3.29 -7.90
CA TRP A 237 -10.44 -3.38 -8.32
C TRP A 237 -10.18 -4.48 -9.36
N ALA A 238 -10.69 -5.70 -9.13
CA ALA A 238 -10.48 -6.81 -10.04
C ALA A 238 -11.05 -6.52 -11.44
N LEU A 239 -12.27 -5.98 -11.50
CA LEU A 239 -12.92 -5.62 -12.76
C LEU A 239 -12.23 -4.42 -13.44
N TYR A 240 -11.81 -3.43 -12.63
CA TYR A 240 -11.08 -2.27 -13.12
C TYR A 240 -9.77 -2.66 -13.79
N LEU A 241 -8.97 -3.52 -13.16
CA LEU A 241 -7.75 -4.07 -13.76
C LEU A 241 -8.03 -4.89 -15.01
N TYR A 242 -9.04 -5.77 -14.97
CA TYR A 242 -9.42 -6.61 -16.11
C TYR A 242 -9.74 -5.78 -17.37
N HIS A 243 -10.34 -4.60 -17.20
CA HIS A 243 -10.65 -3.68 -18.29
C HIS A 243 -9.55 -2.62 -18.55
N GLY A 244 -8.32 -2.87 -18.11
CA GLY A 244 -7.15 -2.04 -18.42
C GLY A 244 -6.85 -0.91 -17.45
N GLY A 245 -7.53 -0.85 -16.30
CA GLY A 245 -7.31 0.17 -15.27
C GLY A 245 -7.48 1.60 -15.80
N TYR A 246 -6.57 2.49 -15.40
CA TYR A 246 -6.67 3.92 -15.74
C TYR A 246 -6.43 4.20 -17.22
N SER A 247 -5.72 3.33 -17.94
CA SER A 247 -5.52 3.44 -19.40
C SER A 247 -6.61 2.74 -20.20
N GLY A 248 -7.52 2.04 -19.52
CA GLY A 248 -8.58 1.24 -20.11
C GLY A 248 -9.91 1.96 -20.27
N LEU A 249 -11.00 1.17 -20.31
CA LEU A 249 -12.35 1.67 -20.60
C LEU A 249 -12.89 2.66 -19.57
N LEU A 250 -12.46 2.55 -18.31
CA LEU A 250 -13.02 3.32 -17.20
C LEU A 250 -12.28 4.65 -16.95
N GLY A 251 -10.98 4.73 -17.20
CA GLY A 251 -10.20 5.90 -16.80
C GLY A 251 -10.08 6.01 -15.28
N PHE A 252 -9.84 7.21 -14.74
CA PHE A 252 -9.73 7.38 -13.29
C PHE A 252 -11.07 7.28 -12.55
N PRO A 253 -11.06 6.85 -11.27
CA PRO A 253 -12.22 6.98 -10.39
C PRO A 253 -12.55 8.46 -10.14
N LEU A 254 -13.84 8.77 -10.07
CA LEU A 254 -14.39 10.11 -9.82
C LEU A 254 -15.17 10.20 -8.49
N SER A 255 -15.34 9.08 -7.81
CA SER A 255 -16.00 9.01 -6.51
C SER A 255 -15.40 7.89 -5.65
N ASP A 256 -15.65 7.96 -4.35
CA ASP A 256 -15.64 6.78 -3.49
C ASP A 256 -16.83 5.87 -3.83
N GLU A 257 -16.90 4.70 -3.20
CA GLU A 257 -18.04 3.80 -3.35
C GLU A 257 -19.30 4.36 -2.70
N LEU A 258 -20.33 4.56 -3.51
CA LEU A 258 -21.65 5.05 -3.13
C LEU A 258 -22.58 3.88 -2.86
N ALA A 259 -23.40 3.98 -1.81
CA ALA A 259 -24.51 3.06 -1.58
C ALA A 259 -25.73 3.50 -2.41
N LEU A 260 -26.35 2.56 -3.12
CA LEU A 260 -27.59 2.74 -3.87
C LEU A 260 -28.78 2.33 -3.00
N ALA A 261 -29.96 2.87 -3.30
CA ALA A 261 -31.19 2.64 -2.53
C ALA A 261 -31.62 1.16 -2.51
N ASP A 262 -31.23 0.38 -3.52
CA ASP A 262 -31.47 -1.07 -3.64
C ASP A 262 -30.42 -1.93 -2.90
N GLY A 263 -29.53 -1.30 -2.12
CA GLY A 263 -28.49 -1.97 -1.34
C GLY A 263 -27.22 -2.29 -2.13
N ARG A 264 -27.17 -1.99 -3.43
CA ARG A 264 -25.96 -2.14 -4.25
C ARG A 264 -24.96 -1.04 -3.96
N ARG A 265 -23.71 -1.26 -4.35
CA ARG A 265 -22.62 -0.30 -4.32
C ARG A 265 -22.29 0.15 -5.74
N ARG A 266 -21.92 1.41 -5.92
CA ARG A 266 -21.48 1.99 -7.19
C ARG A 266 -20.22 2.82 -6.99
N GLN A 267 -19.23 2.65 -7.85
CA GLN A 267 -18.14 3.61 -8.00
C GLN A 267 -18.16 4.21 -9.40
N ASN A 268 -18.05 5.54 -9.47
CA ASN A 268 -18.05 6.27 -10.74
C ASN A 268 -16.61 6.46 -11.23
N PHE A 269 -16.45 6.40 -12.54
CA PHE A 269 -15.21 6.60 -13.27
C PHE A 269 -15.47 7.53 -14.46
N GLU A 270 -14.42 8.00 -15.12
CA GLU A 270 -14.52 8.89 -16.28
C GLU A 270 -15.33 8.28 -17.44
N GLY A 271 -15.13 6.99 -17.71
CA GLY A 271 -15.76 6.26 -18.81
C GLY A 271 -17.04 5.50 -18.44
N GLY A 272 -17.51 5.58 -17.19
CA GLY A 272 -18.68 4.83 -16.75
C GLY A 272 -18.71 4.61 -15.24
N SER A 273 -19.29 3.49 -14.83
CA SER A 273 -19.31 3.10 -13.42
C SER A 273 -19.15 1.59 -13.25
N VAL A 274 -18.76 1.18 -12.06
CA VAL A 274 -18.77 -0.22 -11.63
C VAL A 274 -19.76 -0.37 -10.50
N GLU A 275 -20.59 -1.39 -10.57
CA GLU A 275 -21.60 -1.68 -9.55
C GLU A 275 -21.57 -3.13 -9.10
N TYR A 276 -21.83 -3.36 -7.81
CA TYR A 276 -21.91 -4.70 -7.25
C TYR A 276 -22.92 -4.76 -6.11
N ALA A 277 -23.52 -5.93 -5.88
CA ALA A 277 -24.21 -6.20 -4.62
C ALA A 277 -23.20 -6.81 -3.63
N PRO A 278 -23.27 -6.52 -2.32
CA PRO A 278 -22.40 -7.16 -1.34
C PRO A 278 -22.38 -8.69 -1.49
N GLY A 279 -21.18 -9.29 -1.55
CA GLY A 279 -21.01 -10.73 -1.77
C GLY A 279 -21.18 -11.21 -3.22
N SER A 280 -21.46 -10.33 -4.17
CA SER A 280 -21.59 -10.64 -5.60
C SER A 280 -20.42 -10.09 -6.42
N ALA A 281 -20.23 -10.62 -7.63
CA ALA A 281 -19.26 -10.09 -8.58
C ALA A 281 -19.63 -8.67 -9.03
N ALA A 282 -18.59 -7.86 -9.29
CA ALA A 282 -18.76 -6.52 -9.83
C ALA A 282 -19.17 -6.56 -11.31
N THR A 283 -19.99 -5.58 -11.71
CA THR A 283 -20.53 -5.43 -13.07
C THR A 283 -20.17 -4.07 -13.63
N LEU A 284 -19.70 -4.05 -14.88
CA LEU A 284 -19.35 -2.84 -15.60
C LEU A 284 -20.62 -2.16 -16.14
N ARG A 285 -20.75 -0.85 -15.94
CA ARG A 285 -21.88 -0.06 -16.43
C ARG A 285 -21.37 1.11 -17.26
N LEU A 286 -21.22 0.87 -18.56
CA LEU A 286 -20.84 1.89 -19.54
C LEU A 286 -22.07 2.73 -19.96
N PRO A 287 -21.86 3.99 -20.38
CA PRO A 287 -22.90 4.83 -20.95
C PRO A 287 -23.34 4.30 -22.33
N VAL A 288 -24.60 4.59 -22.69
CA VAL A 288 -25.10 4.36 -24.05
C VAL A 288 -24.45 5.39 -24.97
N SER A 289 -23.75 4.93 -25.99
CA SER A 289 -23.08 5.79 -26.97
C SER A 289 -23.77 5.79 -28.33
N ASN A 290 -24.45 4.70 -28.69
CA ASN A 290 -25.13 4.58 -29.97
C ASN A 290 -26.42 3.78 -29.83
N VAL A 291 -27.43 4.14 -30.62
CA VAL A 291 -28.75 3.49 -30.68
C VAL A 291 -28.98 3.04 -32.11
N SER A 292 -29.09 1.73 -32.31
CA SER A 292 -29.44 1.14 -33.60
C SER A 292 -30.89 0.68 -33.58
N ILE A 293 -31.66 1.05 -34.60
CA ILE A 293 -33.05 0.61 -34.79
C ILE A 293 -33.08 -0.29 -36.01
N GLN A 294 -33.71 -1.46 -35.88
CA GLN A 294 -33.90 -2.42 -36.96
C GLN A 294 -35.38 -2.70 -37.19
N PRO A 295 -35.85 -2.73 -38.45
CA PRO A 295 -35.11 -2.39 -39.67
C PRO A 295 -34.77 -0.89 -39.74
N ALA A 296 -33.60 -0.56 -40.30
CA ALA A 296 -33.12 0.82 -40.44
C ALA A 296 -33.78 1.50 -41.65
N THR A 297 -35.06 1.83 -41.54
CA THR A 297 -35.86 2.41 -42.63
C THR A 297 -36.38 3.80 -42.25
N THR A 298 -35.99 4.82 -43.02
CA THR A 298 -36.47 6.21 -42.86
C THR A 298 -36.64 6.89 -44.23
N PRO A 299 -37.83 7.38 -44.61
CA PRO A 299 -39.10 7.28 -43.89
C PRO A 299 -39.71 5.86 -43.98
N VAL A 300 -40.40 5.43 -42.93
CA VAL A 300 -41.29 4.27 -43.00
C VAL A 300 -42.61 4.70 -43.65
N ARG A 301 -43.05 3.98 -44.68
CA ARG A 301 -44.38 4.14 -45.29
C ARG A 301 -45.22 2.93 -44.89
N MET A 302 -46.39 3.17 -44.32
CA MET A 302 -47.34 2.13 -43.90
C MET A 302 -48.73 2.48 -44.42
N ASN A 303 -49.46 1.47 -44.88
CA ASN A 303 -50.87 1.60 -45.19
C ASN A 303 -51.72 1.42 -43.92
N LEU A 304 -52.98 1.89 -43.95
CA LEU A 304 -53.90 1.76 -42.82
C LEU A 304 -54.05 0.28 -42.41
N GLY A 305 -53.86 -0.02 -41.12
CA GLY A 305 -53.92 -1.37 -40.57
C GLY A 305 -52.63 -2.18 -40.68
N GLU A 306 -51.61 -1.69 -41.38
CA GLU A 306 -50.30 -2.33 -41.46
C GLU A 306 -49.58 -2.29 -40.11
N THR A 307 -48.75 -3.30 -39.86
CA THR A 307 -47.92 -3.37 -38.65
C THR A 307 -46.44 -3.49 -39.01
N LEU A 308 -45.59 -2.82 -38.23
CA LEU A 308 -44.14 -2.91 -38.35
C LEU A 308 -43.52 -3.13 -36.97
N THR A 309 -42.68 -4.14 -36.84
CA THR A 309 -41.90 -4.36 -35.61
C THR A 309 -40.56 -3.65 -35.74
N LEU A 310 -40.25 -2.77 -34.79
CA LEU A 310 -38.94 -2.16 -34.62
C LEU A 310 -38.25 -2.74 -33.40
N THR A 311 -36.96 -3.04 -33.52
CA THR A 311 -36.10 -3.49 -32.41
C THR A 311 -34.96 -2.52 -32.21
N VAL A 312 -34.71 -2.12 -30.97
CA VAL A 312 -33.58 -1.28 -30.57
C VAL A 312 -32.44 -2.13 -30.02
N VAL A 313 -31.24 -1.86 -30.51
CA VAL A 313 -29.99 -2.37 -29.95
C VAL A 313 -29.13 -1.19 -29.52
N LEU A 314 -28.75 -1.16 -28.24
CA LEU A 314 -27.94 -0.11 -27.65
C LEU A 314 -26.48 -0.54 -27.62
N TYR A 315 -25.55 0.37 -27.89
CA TYR A 315 -24.12 0.10 -27.88
C TYR A 315 -23.38 1.12 -27.01
N ALA A 316 -22.36 0.64 -26.29
CA ALA A 316 -21.34 1.49 -25.68
C ALA A 316 -20.33 1.98 -26.71
N ALA A 317 -19.51 2.97 -26.34
CA ALA A 317 -18.52 3.58 -27.25
C ALA A 317 -17.48 2.58 -27.78
N ASN A 318 -17.24 1.48 -27.06
CA ASN A 318 -16.34 0.40 -27.47
C ASN A 318 -17.02 -0.67 -28.34
N GLY A 319 -18.27 -0.46 -28.77
CA GLY A 319 -19.04 -1.41 -29.59
C GLY A 319 -19.74 -2.53 -28.81
N THR A 320 -19.61 -2.58 -27.48
CA THR A 320 -20.31 -3.59 -26.66
C THR A 320 -21.81 -3.33 -26.68
N GLN A 321 -22.61 -4.37 -26.92
CA GLN A 321 -24.06 -4.28 -26.82
C GLN A 321 -24.51 -4.15 -25.36
N LEU A 322 -25.41 -3.20 -25.09
CA LEU A 322 -25.99 -2.94 -23.77
C LEU A 322 -27.40 -3.52 -23.71
N THR A 323 -27.56 -4.60 -22.96
CA THR A 323 -28.85 -5.32 -22.79
C THR A 323 -29.57 -4.99 -21.49
N ASP A 324 -28.90 -4.27 -20.60
CA ASP A 324 -29.31 -3.93 -19.23
C ASP A 324 -29.84 -2.48 -19.11
N ARG A 325 -30.19 -1.86 -20.23
CA ARG A 325 -30.63 -0.47 -20.34
C ARG A 325 -32.09 -0.44 -20.78
N ALA A 326 -32.91 0.33 -20.06
CA ALA A 326 -34.31 0.52 -20.41
C ALA A 326 -34.44 1.37 -21.67
N VAL A 327 -35.36 0.97 -22.56
CA VAL A 327 -35.74 1.72 -23.76
C VAL A 327 -37.18 2.18 -23.60
N ASN A 328 -37.41 3.48 -23.76
CA ASN A 328 -38.74 4.08 -23.74
C ASN A 328 -39.14 4.51 -25.15
N TRP A 329 -40.34 4.11 -25.57
CA TRP A 329 -40.90 4.43 -26.88
C TRP A 329 -42.05 5.43 -26.73
N SER A 330 -42.15 6.37 -27.66
CA SER A 330 -43.25 7.36 -27.70
C SER A 330 -43.66 7.68 -29.14
N THR A 331 -44.92 8.08 -29.30
CA THR A 331 -45.49 8.55 -30.58
C THR A 331 -46.01 9.97 -30.39
N SER A 332 -45.75 10.84 -31.36
CA SER A 332 -46.29 12.21 -31.35
C SER A 332 -47.78 12.24 -31.71
N ASN A 333 -48.30 11.20 -32.38
CA ASN A 333 -49.71 11.10 -32.75
C ASN A 333 -50.19 9.64 -32.73
N GLY A 334 -50.81 9.26 -31.60
CA GLY A 334 -51.39 7.92 -31.41
C GLY A 334 -52.58 7.58 -32.31
N ARG A 335 -53.18 8.57 -33.01
CA ARG A 335 -54.25 8.32 -33.99
C ARG A 335 -53.71 7.95 -35.37
N VAL A 336 -52.44 8.24 -35.65
CA VAL A 336 -51.77 7.91 -36.92
C VAL A 336 -50.93 6.65 -36.76
N VAL A 337 -50.22 6.50 -35.63
CA VAL A 337 -49.50 5.28 -35.31
C VAL A 337 -49.67 4.98 -33.82
N SER A 338 -50.27 3.84 -33.52
CA SER A 338 -50.34 3.28 -32.18
C SER A 338 -49.14 2.38 -31.89
N LEU A 339 -48.74 2.30 -30.62
CA LEU A 339 -47.55 1.56 -30.17
C LEU A 339 -47.96 0.41 -29.24
N GLN A 340 -47.45 -0.78 -29.50
CA GLN A 340 -47.45 -1.89 -28.56
C GLN A 340 -46.00 -2.18 -28.16
N VAL A 341 -45.59 -1.72 -26.97
CA VAL A 341 -44.20 -1.76 -26.49
C VAL A 341 -43.92 -3.05 -25.74
N SER A 342 -42.78 -3.67 -26.05
CA SER A 342 -42.24 -4.86 -25.36
C SER A 342 -40.73 -4.70 -25.16
N GLY A 343 -40.35 -3.94 -24.12
CA GLY A 343 -38.95 -3.66 -23.80
C GLY A 343 -38.22 -2.98 -24.96
N ASN A 344 -37.21 -3.66 -25.49
CA ASN A 344 -36.40 -3.14 -26.60
C ASN A 344 -37.08 -3.28 -27.98
N SER A 345 -38.28 -3.85 -28.05
CA SER A 345 -39.07 -3.94 -29.29
C SER A 345 -40.37 -3.16 -29.18
N VAL A 346 -40.86 -2.64 -30.30
CA VAL A 346 -42.19 -2.03 -30.40
C VAL A 346 -42.86 -2.48 -31.69
N ILE A 347 -44.15 -2.79 -31.61
CA ILE A 347 -45.00 -2.98 -32.79
C ILE A 347 -45.73 -1.66 -33.04
N LEU A 348 -45.46 -1.08 -34.21
CA LEU A 348 -46.18 0.06 -34.76
C LEU A 348 -47.42 -0.45 -35.48
N LYS A 349 -48.56 0.23 -35.32
CA LYS A 349 -49.77 -0.03 -36.12
C LYS A 349 -50.35 1.29 -36.64
N ALA A 350 -50.44 1.39 -37.97
CA ALA A 350 -50.98 2.53 -38.70
C ALA A 350 -52.52 2.49 -38.77
#